data_AF-A4HU47-F1
#
_entry.id   AF-A4HU47-F1
#
_cell.length_a   1.000
_cell.length_b   1.000
_cell.length_c   1.000
_cell.angle_alpha   90.00
_cell.angle_beta   90.00
_cell.angle_gamma   90.00
#
_symmetry.space_group_name_H-M   'P 1'
#
loop_
_entity.id
_entity.type
_entity.pdbx_description
1 polymer ?
#
loop_
_entity_poly.entity_id
_entity_poly.type
_entity_poly.pdbx_seq_one_letter_code
_entity_poly.pdbx_strand_id
1 'polypeptide(L)'
;MEPESGARAVELAAAGNVDDVHVLPDASKTGSDVRAYYYACRHCRVRLFDAAEVLPHDPQEGANKTFKFRRGGPLQSDGALGDVSSGPLSAAELCTSLFLDPDQTPWVAEDMREANSSGAVVQPDTIYCRNPRCRAKLGMQSWAGSQCSCGAWITPAFRIHASAVDKMLDVTPTSAAHATFSPH
;
A
#
# COMPACT_ATOMS: atom_id res chain seq x y z
N MET A 1 -1.68 -16.00 -51.76
CA MET A 1 -3.11 -15.65 -51.73
C MET A 1 -3.25 -14.52 -50.73
N GLU A 2 -3.08 -13.31 -51.25
CA GLU A 2 -3.54 -12.03 -50.68
C GLU A 2 -5.08 -11.98 -50.62
N PRO A 3 -5.76 -10.94 -50.08
CA PRO A 3 -5.25 -9.78 -49.30
C PRO A 3 -6.14 -9.33 -48.10
N GLU A 4 -5.54 -8.45 -47.30
CA GLU A 4 -6.00 -7.13 -46.79
C GLU A 4 -7.50 -6.76 -46.67
N SER A 5 -7.80 -5.97 -45.63
CA SER A 5 -8.27 -4.56 -45.76
C SER A 5 -9.43 -4.19 -44.83
N GLY A 6 -9.36 -2.96 -44.27
CA GLY A 6 -10.59 -2.20 -44.00
C GLY A 6 -10.63 -1.35 -42.73
N ALA A 7 -9.79 -0.32 -42.61
CA ALA A 7 -10.07 0.83 -41.74
C ALA A 7 -11.20 1.68 -42.35
N ARG A 8 -12.11 2.24 -41.53
CA ARG A 8 -12.79 3.54 -41.80
C ARG A 8 -13.24 4.21 -40.49
N ALA A 9 -12.71 5.41 -40.26
CA ALA A 9 -13.36 6.48 -39.51
C ALA A 9 -14.35 7.21 -40.44
N VAL A 10 -15.37 7.89 -39.88
CA VAL A 10 -15.92 9.20 -40.30
C VAL A 10 -16.98 9.67 -39.29
N GLU A 11 -17.09 11.00 -39.26
CA GLU A 11 -17.49 11.95 -38.23
C GLU A 11 -18.94 12.46 -38.33
N LEU A 12 -19.37 13.13 -37.24
CA LEU A 12 -20.23 14.33 -37.11
C LEU A 12 -21.72 14.36 -37.51
N ALA A 13 -22.56 14.75 -36.53
CA ALA A 13 -23.37 16.00 -36.45
C ALA A 13 -24.57 15.76 -35.49
N ALA A 14 -24.70 16.42 -34.33
CA ALA A 14 -25.09 17.81 -34.01
C ALA A 14 -26.61 18.05 -33.83
N ALA A 15 -27.02 18.43 -32.61
CA ALA A 15 -28.12 19.36 -32.22
C ALA A 15 -28.31 19.27 -30.68
N GLY A 16 -28.03 20.33 -29.89
CA GLY A 16 -29.04 21.27 -29.31
C GLY A 16 -29.70 20.67 -28.05
N ASN A 17 -29.84 21.30 -26.87
CA ASN A 17 -30.07 22.70 -26.53
C ASN A 17 -29.88 22.93 -25.00
N VAL A 18 -29.52 24.17 -24.64
CA VAL A 18 -29.74 24.99 -23.42
C VAL A 18 -30.08 24.34 -22.05
N ASP A 19 -29.28 24.62 -21.02
CA ASP A 19 -29.74 25.37 -19.84
C ASP A 19 -28.56 25.72 -18.89
N ASP A 20 -28.58 26.97 -18.44
CA ASP A 20 -27.59 27.71 -17.67
C ASP A 20 -27.71 27.37 -16.17
N VAL A 21 -26.66 26.83 -15.54
CA VAL A 21 -26.44 26.99 -14.09
C VAL A 21 -24.93 27.12 -13.85
N HIS A 22 -24.52 28.35 -13.61
CA HIS A 22 -23.19 28.72 -13.17
C HIS A 22 -22.98 28.29 -11.69
N VAL A 23 -22.50 27.07 -11.47
CA VAL A 23 -22.06 26.60 -10.15
C VAL A 23 -20.59 26.98 -9.95
N LEU A 24 -20.38 28.07 -9.21
CA LEU A 24 -19.09 28.41 -8.61
C LEU A 24 -18.60 27.23 -7.76
N PRO A 25 -17.33 26.81 -7.85
CA PRO A 25 -16.82 25.76 -6.98
C PRO A 25 -16.74 26.31 -5.56
N ASP A 26 -17.58 25.77 -4.67
CA ASP A 26 -17.53 26.01 -3.23
C ASP A 26 -16.23 25.42 -2.69
N ALA A 27 -15.20 26.26 -2.65
CA ALA A 27 -13.93 26.05 -1.98
C ALA A 27 -14.16 26.07 -0.47
N SER A 28 -14.82 25.05 0.10
CA SER A 28 -15.00 24.94 1.57
C SER A 28 -15.52 23.56 2.02
N LYS A 29 -14.79 22.47 1.75
CA LYS A 29 -14.94 21.23 2.55
C LYS A 29 -13.60 20.58 2.91
N THR A 30 -13.13 21.00 4.08
CA THR A 30 -12.35 20.19 5.05
C THR A 30 -10.99 19.67 4.58
N GLY A 31 -9.99 20.56 4.60
CA GLY A 31 -8.59 20.18 4.77
C GLY A 31 -8.42 19.47 6.11
N SER A 32 -8.53 18.16 6.10
CA SER A 32 -8.09 17.33 7.23
C SER A 32 -6.58 17.45 7.28
N ASP A 33 -6.02 17.88 8.41
CA ASP A 33 -4.59 17.81 8.73
C ASP A 33 -4.16 16.34 8.71
N VAL A 34 -3.94 15.78 7.53
CA VAL A 34 -3.40 14.43 7.37
C VAL A 34 -1.92 14.55 7.70
N ARG A 35 -1.59 14.34 8.98
CA ARG A 35 -0.20 14.21 9.43
C ARG A 35 0.48 13.19 8.53
N ALA A 36 1.42 13.66 7.71
CA ALA A 36 2.25 12.80 6.90
C ALA A 36 3.08 11.91 7.83
N TYR A 37 3.23 10.66 7.46
CA TYR A 37 4.08 9.71 8.17
C TYR A 37 4.88 8.91 7.16
N TYR A 38 6.01 8.39 7.65
CA TYR A 38 6.90 7.52 6.91
C TYR A 38 7.28 6.34 7.77
N TYR A 39 7.83 5.31 7.14
CA TYR A 39 8.31 4.12 7.80
C TYR A 39 9.82 4.10 7.78
N ALA A 40 10.44 3.87 8.93
CA ALA A 40 11.88 3.75 9.05
C ALA A 40 12.28 2.35 9.52
N CYS A 41 13.48 1.92 9.16
CA CYS A 41 14.02 0.65 9.63
C CYS A 41 14.14 0.68 11.16
N ARG A 42 13.58 -0.33 11.84
CA ARG A 42 13.60 -0.39 13.32
C ARG A 42 15.01 -0.48 13.92
N HIS A 43 15.98 -0.99 13.16
CA HIS A 43 17.36 -1.17 13.61
C HIS A 43 18.25 0.08 13.43
N CYS A 44 18.18 0.74 12.27
CA CYS A 44 19.09 1.84 11.94
C CYS A 44 18.40 3.19 11.70
N ARG A 45 17.06 3.23 11.80
CA ARG A 45 16.21 4.41 11.65
C ARG A 45 16.29 5.13 10.29
N VAL A 46 16.91 4.52 9.28
CA VAL A 46 16.85 5.02 7.91
C VAL A 46 15.38 5.04 7.44
N ARG A 47 14.90 6.18 6.93
CA ARG A 47 13.56 6.32 6.31
C ARG A 47 13.47 5.43 5.09
N LEU A 48 12.63 4.40 5.09
CA LEU A 48 12.51 3.38 4.04
C LEU A 48 11.52 3.77 2.94
N PHE A 49 10.31 4.17 3.31
CA PHE A 49 9.21 4.52 2.39
C PHE A 49 8.18 5.37 3.14
N ASP A 50 7.30 6.04 2.39
CA ASP A 50 6.26 6.93 2.87
C ASP A 50 4.91 6.23 3.01
N ALA A 51 4.00 6.83 3.80
CA ALA A 51 2.62 6.36 3.92
C ALA A 51 1.94 6.12 2.56
N ALA A 52 2.18 7.01 1.61
CA ALA A 52 1.55 7.02 0.30
C ALA A 52 2.03 5.86 -0.60
N GLU A 53 3.18 5.26 -0.29
CA GLU A 53 3.75 4.14 -1.05
C GLU A 53 3.19 2.79 -0.59
N VAL A 54 2.42 2.75 0.51
CA VAL A 54 1.80 1.53 1.03
C VAL A 54 0.52 1.25 0.26
N LEU A 55 0.48 0.09 -0.42
CA LEU A 55 -0.71 -0.40 -1.10
C LEU A 55 -1.81 -0.75 -0.08
N PRO A 56 -2.97 -0.09 -0.13
CA PRO A 56 -4.08 -0.39 0.76
C PRO A 56 -4.67 -1.76 0.42
N HIS A 57 -5.06 -2.50 1.46
CA HIS A 57 -5.82 -3.74 1.28
C HIS A 57 -6.73 -3.97 2.50
N ASP A 58 -7.90 -4.56 2.26
CA ASP A 58 -8.90 -4.80 3.31
C ASP A 58 -8.80 -6.26 3.82
N PRO A 59 -8.66 -6.48 5.13
CA PRO A 59 -8.88 -7.79 5.75
C PRO A 59 -10.18 -8.51 5.39
N GLN A 60 -11.26 -7.79 5.08
CA GLN A 60 -12.52 -8.46 4.76
C GLN A 60 -12.54 -9.04 3.35
N GLU A 61 -11.69 -8.56 2.44
CA GLU A 61 -11.63 -8.98 1.03
C GLU A 61 -11.33 -10.48 0.86
N GLY A 62 -10.59 -11.07 1.80
CA GLY A 62 -10.17 -12.48 1.73
C GLY A 62 -10.62 -13.37 2.90
N ALA A 63 -11.33 -12.81 3.88
CA ALA A 63 -11.87 -13.57 5.02
C ALA A 63 -12.88 -14.65 4.58
N ASN A 64 -13.54 -14.45 3.42
CA ASN A 64 -14.46 -15.42 2.83
C ASN A 64 -13.78 -16.50 1.96
N LYS A 65 -12.49 -16.34 1.62
CA LYS A 65 -11.75 -17.24 0.71
C LYS A 65 -10.71 -18.11 1.41
N THR A 66 -10.48 -17.92 2.71
CA THR A 66 -9.48 -18.67 3.47
C THR A 66 -10.12 -19.82 4.23
N PHE A 67 -9.67 -21.05 3.94
CA PHE A 67 -9.99 -22.23 4.76
C PHE A 67 -9.44 -21.99 6.17
N LYS A 68 -10.33 -21.88 7.16
CA LYS A 68 -9.95 -21.77 8.58
C LYS A 68 -9.39 -23.11 9.06
N PHE A 69 -8.10 -23.36 8.84
CA PHE A 69 -7.41 -24.41 9.57
C PHE A 69 -7.22 -23.95 11.01
N ARG A 70 -8.19 -24.28 11.87
CA ARG A 70 -7.99 -24.16 13.32
C ARG A 70 -6.85 -25.11 13.70
N ARG A 71 -5.67 -24.56 14.03
CA ARG A 71 -4.67 -25.33 14.78
C ARG A 71 -5.23 -25.58 16.17
N GLY A 72 -5.78 -26.77 16.39
CA GLY A 72 -6.20 -27.24 17.71
C GLY A 72 -7.49 -28.05 17.72
N GLY A 73 -7.41 -29.31 17.27
CA GLY A 73 -8.25 -30.44 17.70
C GLY A 73 -9.79 -30.41 17.47
N PRO A 74 -10.46 -31.56 17.43
CA PRO A 74 -11.91 -31.63 17.52
C PRO A 74 -12.34 -31.37 18.97
N LEU A 75 -12.83 -30.16 19.26
CA LEU A 75 -13.68 -29.89 20.42
C LEU A 75 -15.08 -29.61 19.85
N GLN A 76 -15.89 -30.64 19.67
CA GLN A 76 -16.97 -31.01 20.60
C GLN A 76 -17.78 -29.80 21.11
N SER A 77 -19.04 -29.78 20.68
CA SER A 77 -20.25 -29.25 21.33
C SER A 77 -20.32 -27.77 21.70
N ASP A 78 -21.28 -27.10 21.04
CA ASP A 78 -22.34 -26.30 21.66
C ASP A 78 -22.11 -25.85 23.11
N GLY A 79 -22.00 -24.53 23.32
CA GLY A 79 -22.14 -23.95 24.64
C GLY A 79 -21.23 -22.75 24.89
N ALA A 80 -21.83 -21.57 24.77
CA ALA A 80 -21.70 -20.41 25.67
C ALA A 80 -20.32 -20.00 26.26
N LEU A 81 -20.15 -18.68 26.31
CA LEU A 81 -19.23 -17.89 27.14
C LEU A 81 -17.93 -17.43 26.44
N GLY A 82 -17.94 -16.17 26.01
CA GLY A 82 -16.75 -15.44 25.59
C GLY A 82 -17.00 -14.17 24.79
N ASP A 83 -18.10 -13.44 25.07
CA ASP A 83 -18.31 -12.08 24.56
C ASP A 83 -17.34 -11.14 25.28
N VAL A 84 -16.12 -11.03 24.76
CA VAL A 84 -15.23 -9.91 25.06
C VAL A 84 -15.40 -8.95 23.90
N SER A 85 -16.10 -7.85 24.18
CA SER A 85 -16.40 -6.74 23.29
C SER A 85 -15.16 -6.26 22.54
N SER A 86 -14.87 -6.92 21.43
CA SER A 86 -13.97 -6.40 20.41
C SER A 86 -14.87 -5.60 19.50
N GLY A 87 -15.07 -4.32 19.82
CA GLY A 87 -15.56 -3.35 18.84
C GLY A 87 -14.74 -3.52 17.55
N PRO A 88 -15.29 -3.20 16.36
CA PRO A 88 -14.59 -3.46 15.11
C PRO A 88 -13.26 -2.71 15.12
N LEU A 89 -12.17 -3.40 15.52
CA LEU A 89 -10.82 -2.92 15.34
C LEU A 89 -10.72 -2.73 13.84
N SER A 90 -10.39 -1.49 13.44
CA SER A 90 -10.36 -1.15 12.04
C SER A 90 -9.46 -2.17 11.35
N ALA A 91 -9.89 -2.64 10.18
CA ALA A 91 -9.24 -3.73 9.49
C ALA A 91 -7.72 -3.43 9.27
N ALA A 92 -7.38 -2.14 9.13
CA ALA A 92 -6.01 -1.63 9.09
C ALA A 92 -5.17 -1.90 10.36
N GLU A 93 -5.75 -2.01 11.55
CA GLU A 93 -5.04 -2.27 12.81
C GLU A 93 -4.73 -3.76 13.04
N LEU A 94 -5.38 -4.67 12.32
CA LEU A 94 -5.16 -6.11 12.47
C LEU A 94 -4.11 -6.66 11.49
N CYS A 95 -3.76 -5.90 10.46
CA CYS A 95 -2.79 -6.36 9.48
C CYS A 95 -1.35 -6.14 9.97
N THR A 96 -0.54 -7.20 9.95
CA THR A 96 0.89 -7.17 10.32
C THR A 96 1.82 -6.98 9.12
N SER A 97 1.26 -6.74 7.94
CA SER A 97 1.97 -6.69 6.66
C SER A 97 1.68 -5.37 5.94
N LEU A 98 2.75 -4.70 5.51
CA LEU A 98 2.70 -3.54 4.62
C LEU A 98 3.14 -4.02 3.24
N PHE A 99 2.37 -3.71 2.20
CA PHE A 99 2.72 -4.07 0.83
C PHE A 99 3.12 -2.82 0.06
N LEU A 100 4.17 -2.94 -0.75
CA LEU A 100 4.70 -1.86 -1.57
C LEU A 100 4.57 -2.20 -3.05
N ASP A 101 4.42 -1.18 -3.87
CA ASP A 101 4.50 -1.29 -5.33
C ASP A 101 5.97 -1.18 -5.76
N PRO A 102 6.57 -2.23 -6.37
CA PRO A 102 7.95 -2.17 -6.84
C PRO A 102 8.19 -1.11 -7.92
N ASP A 103 7.16 -0.66 -8.64
CA ASP A 103 7.29 0.38 -9.66
C ASP A 103 7.45 1.77 -9.02
N GLN A 104 6.85 1.99 -7.85
CA GLN A 104 7.01 3.22 -7.06
C GLN A 104 8.23 3.14 -6.13
N THR A 105 8.56 1.94 -5.63
CA THR A 105 9.62 1.70 -4.64
C THR A 105 10.70 0.74 -5.15
N PRO A 106 11.42 1.04 -6.25
CA PRO A 106 12.28 0.08 -6.94
C PRO A 106 13.34 -0.58 -6.06
N TRP A 107 13.79 0.10 -5.00
CA TRP A 107 14.77 -0.42 -4.05
C TRP A 107 14.36 -1.73 -3.38
N VAL A 108 13.05 -2.03 -3.26
CA VAL A 108 12.60 -3.29 -2.65
C VAL A 108 12.92 -4.52 -3.49
N ALA A 109 13.21 -4.32 -4.79
CA ALA A 109 13.56 -5.38 -5.74
C ALA A 109 15.05 -5.40 -6.12
N GLU A 110 15.85 -4.40 -5.71
CA GLU A 110 17.23 -4.19 -6.15
C GLU A 110 18.16 -5.36 -5.79
N ASP A 111 18.16 -5.80 -4.53
CA ASP A 111 19.06 -6.87 -4.06
C ASP A 111 18.90 -8.17 -4.86
N MET A 112 17.66 -8.56 -5.12
CA MET A 112 17.39 -9.78 -5.90
C MET A 112 17.73 -9.55 -7.37
N ARG A 113 17.48 -8.36 -7.91
CA ARG A 113 17.85 -8.02 -9.29
C ARG A 113 19.37 -8.03 -9.48
N GLU A 114 20.13 -7.49 -8.53
CA GLU A 114 21.59 -7.51 -8.52
C GLU A 114 22.11 -8.94 -8.34
N ALA A 115 21.57 -9.71 -7.40
CA ALA A 115 21.92 -11.12 -7.21
C ALA A 115 21.69 -11.96 -8.47
N ASN A 116 20.54 -11.77 -9.15
CA ASN A 116 20.23 -12.43 -10.41
C ASN A 116 21.18 -12.02 -11.55
N SER A 117 21.69 -10.78 -11.53
CA SER A 117 22.58 -10.26 -12.58
C SER A 117 24.06 -10.58 -12.34
N SER A 118 24.48 -10.66 -11.07
CA SER A 118 25.89 -10.88 -10.66
C SER A 118 26.19 -12.31 -10.22
N GLY A 119 25.17 -13.12 -9.96
CA GLY A 119 25.31 -14.43 -9.31
C GLY A 119 25.57 -14.35 -7.81
N ALA A 120 25.44 -13.19 -7.18
CA ALA A 120 25.61 -13.06 -5.73
C ALA A 120 24.55 -13.87 -4.96
N VAL A 121 24.94 -14.42 -3.81
CA VAL A 121 24.05 -15.20 -2.96
C VAL A 121 23.31 -14.26 -2.00
N VAL A 122 22.05 -13.97 -2.28
CA VAL A 122 21.10 -13.40 -1.33
C VAL A 122 20.06 -14.46 -0.96
N GLN A 123 19.45 -14.35 0.22
CA GLN A 123 18.32 -15.23 0.52
C GLN A 123 17.23 -14.95 -0.53
N PRO A 124 16.71 -16.00 -1.19
CA PRO A 124 15.71 -15.83 -2.22
C PRO A 124 14.52 -15.07 -1.64
N ASP A 125 13.91 -14.24 -2.49
CA ASP A 125 12.67 -13.55 -2.16
C ASP A 125 12.71 -12.71 -0.88
N THR A 126 13.90 -12.29 -0.42
CA THR A 126 14.05 -11.53 0.82
C THR A 126 14.31 -10.05 0.54
N ILE A 127 13.64 -9.16 1.30
CA ILE A 127 13.86 -7.71 1.25
C ILE A 127 14.71 -7.31 2.45
N TYR A 128 15.81 -6.60 2.21
CA TYR A 128 16.71 -6.10 3.24
C TYR A 128 16.64 -4.58 3.38
N CYS A 129 17.08 -4.08 4.53
CA CYS A 129 17.24 -2.65 4.75
C CYS A 129 18.27 -2.08 3.76
N ARG A 130 17.88 -1.00 3.06
CA ARG A 130 18.75 -0.34 2.07
C ARG A 130 20.00 0.32 2.65
N ASN A 131 20.09 0.50 3.98
CA ASN A 131 21.32 0.96 4.60
C ASN A 131 22.37 -0.19 4.52
N PRO A 132 23.47 -0.02 3.78
CA PRO A 132 24.46 -1.09 3.58
C PRO A 132 25.12 -1.55 4.88
N ARG A 133 25.16 -0.70 5.91
CA ARG A 133 25.69 -1.07 7.24
C ARG A 133 24.69 -1.84 8.11
N CYS A 134 23.40 -1.80 7.77
CA CYS A 134 22.33 -2.43 8.55
C CYS A 134 21.97 -3.80 7.98
N ARG A 135 21.55 -3.84 6.70
CA ARG A 135 21.08 -5.06 6.00
C ARG A 135 20.11 -5.94 6.81
N ALA A 136 19.36 -5.36 7.75
CA ALA A 136 18.37 -6.10 8.52
C ALA A 136 17.27 -6.63 7.60
N LYS A 137 16.79 -7.86 7.84
CA LYS A 137 15.67 -8.45 7.09
C LYS A 137 14.38 -7.68 7.39
N LEU A 138 13.75 -7.12 6.36
CA LEU A 138 12.50 -6.36 6.48
C LEU A 138 11.27 -7.19 6.13
N GLY A 139 11.42 -8.13 5.20
CA GLY A 139 10.29 -8.93 4.74
C GLY A 139 10.62 -9.83 3.55
N MET A 140 9.65 -10.00 2.66
CA MET A 140 9.76 -10.89 1.51
C MET A 140 9.10 -10.30 0.27
N GLN A 141 9.53 -10.75 -0.91
CA GLN A 141 8.97 -10.38 -2.21
C GLN A 141 8.41 -11.63 -2.92
N SER A 142 7.36 -11.46 -3.72
CA SER A 142 6.87 -12.50 -4.64
C SER A 142 6.19 -11.86 -5.83
N TRP A 143 6.72 -12.09 -7.03
CA TRP A 143 6.11 -11.62 -8.27
C TRP A 143 4.78 -12.31 -8.58
N ALA A 144 4.65 -13.59 -8.22
CA ALA A 144 3.40 -14.33 -8.36
C ALA A 144 2.31 -13.90 -7.34
N GLY A 145 2.66 -13.04 -6.39
CA GLY A 145 1.80 -12.62 -5.31
C GLY A 145 1.89 -13.52 -4.07
N SER A 146 1.17 -13.13 -3.01
CA SER A 146 1.02 -13.93 -1.80
C SER A 146 -0.23 -13.52 -1.04
N GLN A 147 -0.72 -14.43 -0.19
CA GLN A 147 -1.80 -14.13 0.73
C GLN A 147 -1.29 -13.36 1.95
N CYS A 148 -1.94 -12.25 2.27
CA CYS A 148 -1.74 -11.51 3.51
C CYS A 148 -2.38 -12.25 4.69
N SER A 149 -1.89 -12.04 5.92
CA SER A 149 -2.50 -12.59 7.14
C SER A 149 -3.95 -12.17 7.35
N CYS A 150 -4.36 -11.06 6.73
CA CYS A 150 -5.72 -10.59 6.75
C CYS A 150 -6.64 -11.31 5.75
N GLY A 151 -6.07 -12.13 4.84
CA GLY A 151 -6.79 -12.92 3.84
C GLY A 151 -6.67 -12.38 2.42
N ALA A 152 -6.39 -11.09 2.23
CA ALA A 152 -6.28 -10.48 0.90
C ALA A 152 -5.15 -11.12 0.07
N TRP A 153 -5.40 -11.36 -1.22
CA TRP A 153 -4.37 -11.77 -2.17
C TRP A 153 -3.75 -10.54 -2.81
N ILE A 154 -2.44 -10.35 -2.63
CA ILE A 154 -1.72 -9.18 -3.14
C ILE A 154 -0.78 -9.62 -4.25
N THR A 155 -0.77 -8.89 -5.37
CA THR A 155 0.13 -9.14 -6.50
C THR A 155 0.52 -7.82 -7.18
N PRO A 156 1.82 -7.54 -7.38
CA PRO A 156 2.95 -8.27 -6.81
C PRO A 156 3.01 -8.12 -5.28
N ALA A 157 3.61 -9.09 -4.57
CA ALA A 157 3.63 -9.11 -3.11
C ALA A 157 5.01 -8.73 -2.55
N PHE A 158 5.32 -7.44 -2.53
CA PHE A 158 6.50 -6.90 -1.83
C PHE A 158 6.11 -6.53 -0.40
N ARG A 159 6.21 -7.51 0.50
CA ARG A 159 5.71 -7.44 1.86
C ARG A 159 6.82 -7.03 2.83
N ILE A 160 6.60 -5.96 3.57
CA ILE A 160 7.37 -5.55 4.74
C ILE A 160 6.60 -5.96 6.00
N HIS A 161 7.29 -6.60 6.94
CA HIS A 161 6.69 -6.90 8.24
C HIS A 161 6.59 -5.62 9.07
N ALA A 162 5.40 -5.32 9.59
CA ALA A 162 5.19 -4.15 10.44
C ALA A 162 6.12 -4.16 11.68
N SER A 163 6.52 -5.34 12.17
CA SER A 163 7.46 -5.48 13.29
C SER A 163 8.91 -5.04 12.97
N ALA A 164 9.28 -4.93 11.70
CA ALA A 164 10.63 -4.58 11.25
C ALA A 164 10.81 -3.08 10.97
N VAL A 165 9.73 -2.30 11.06
CA VAL A 165 9.71 -0.85 10.79
C VAL A 165 9.02 -0.08 11.89
N ASP A 166 9.39 1.19 12.04
CA ASP A 166 8.70 2.14 12.90
C ASP A 166 7.93 3.15 12.05
N LYS A 167 6.68 3.44 12.41
CA LYS A 167 5.90 4.53 11.83
C LYS A 167 6.29 5.85 12.51
N MET A 168 6.81 6.80 11.74
CA MET A 168 7.32 8.08 12.23
C MET A 168 6.54 9.23 11.60
N LEU A 169 6.29 10.30 12.37
CA LEU A 169 5.61 11.49 11.86
C LEU A 169 6.60 12.34 11.05
N ASP A 170 6.17 12.81 9.88
CA ASP A 170 6.87 13.85 9.15
C ASP A 170 6.55 15.19 9.81
N VAL A 171 7.51 15.70 10.57
CA VAL A 171 7.49 17.06 11.12
C VAL A 171 8.00 18.06 10.06
N THR A 172 7.41 18.04 8.87
CA THR A 172 7.51 19.21 8.00
C THR A 172 6.58 20.26 8.57
N PRO A 173 7.06 21.42 9.06
CA PRO A 173 6.16 22.48 9.45
C PRO A 173 5.36 22.87 8.22
N THR A 174 4.05 22.59 8.23
CA THR A 174 3.11 23.19 7.29
C THR A 174 3.32 24.69 7.39
N SER A 175 4.04 25.27 6.43
CA SER A 175 4.38 26.69 6.42
C SER A 175 3.07 27.48 6.39
N ALA A 176 2.66 27.97 7.56
CA ALA A 176 1.54 28.86 7.71
C ALA A 176 1.87 30.20 7.03
N ALA A 177 0.91 30.69 6.24
CA ALA A 177 0.72 32.07 5.84
C ALA A 177 1.86 32.77 5.06
N HIS A 178 1.63 32.89 3.75
CA HIS A 178 1.97 34.13 3.05
C HIS A 178 1.15 35.28 3.67
N ALA A 179 1.68 35.91 4.72
CA ALA A 179 1.25 37.24 5.13
C ALA A 179 2.04 38.26 4.30
N THR A 180 1.33 38.90 3.38
CA THR A 180 1.79 40.00 2.54
C THR A 180 2.41 41.11 3.40
N PHE A 181 3.70 41.40 3.21
CA PHE A 181 4.31 42.64 3.66
C PHE A 181 4.65 43.47 2.42
N SER A 182 3.82 44.48 2.14
CA SER A 182 4.15 45.53 1.17
C SER A 182 5.23 46.45 1.76
N PRO A 183 6.24 46.85 0.99
CA PRO A 183 7.15 47.92 1.40
C PRO A 183 6.48 49.30 1.26
N HIS A 184 6.97 50.22 2.08
CA HIS A 184 6.63 51.65 2.16
C HIS A 184 6.85 52.42 0.85
#